data_AF-A0A1T4WN82-F1
#
_entry.id   AF-A0A1T4WN82-F1
#
_cell.length_a   1.000
_cell.length_b   1.000
_cell.length_c   1.000
_cell.angle_alpha   90.00
_cell.angle_beta   90.00
_cell.angle_gamma   90.00
#
_symmetry.space_group_name_H-M   'P 1'
#
loop_
_entity.id
_entity.type
_entity.pdbx_description
1 polymer ?
#
loop_
_entity_poly.entity_id
_entity_poly.type
_entity_poly.pdbx_seq_one_letter_code
_entity_poly.pdbx_strand_id
1 'polypeptide(L)'
;MAWDTDSFPAHQIRMFVGDGRALEAPDQSYDILFSNSVIEHVGTWEDQQAFADEARRVRKDLWIQTPAYECRIEPHYVGFYIHRFPKKWQKALIRWITLRGWIHRPTQAQVDDEVNSIRLLTREEVATLFPDCEILTERMLGLIPKSYIAFRKARD
;
A
#
# COMPACT_ATOMS: atom_id res chain seq x y z
N MET A 1 12.06 0.53 15.21
CA MET A 1 12.81 -0.39 16.08
C MET A 1 13.57 -1.31 15.15
N ALA A 2 14.90 -1.32 15.20
CA ALA A 2 15.68 -2.19 14.31
C ALA A 2 15.65 -3.63 14.86
N TRP A 3 15.53 -4.63 13.99
CA TRP A 3 15.69 -6.03 14.35
C TRP A 3 17.06 -6.25 14.99
N ASP A 4 17.07 -6.92 16.15
CA ASP A 4 18.28 -7.33 16.84
C ASP A 4 18.44 -8.85 16.72
N THR A 5 19.43 -9.27 15.93
CA THR A 5 19.78 -10.67 15.73
C THR A 5 20.24 -11.35 17.01
N ASP A 6 20.83 -10.61 17.96
CA ASP A 6 21.36 -11.19 19.20
C ASP A 6 20.23 -11.61 20.14
N SER A 7 19.11 -10.88 20.09
CA SER A 7 17.88 -11.23 20.82
C SER A 7 17.19 -12.49 20.26
N PHE A 8 17.46 -12.89 19.01
CA PHE A 8 16.77 -13.99 18.32
C PHE A 8 17.68 -14.81 17.38
N PRO A 9 18.68 -15.52 17.92
CA PRO A 9 19.77 -16.12 17.13
C PRO A 9 19.33 -17.27 16.20
N ALA A 10 18.14 -17.85 16.41
CA ALA A 10 17.60 -18.90 15.55
C ALA A 10 17.01 -18.36 14.24
N HIS A 11 16.75 -17.06 14.12
CA HIS A 11 16.15 -16.43 12.95
C HIS A 11 17.22 -15.78 12.06
N GLN A 12 17.22 -16.11 10.78
CA GLN A 12 18.12 -15.52 9.77
C GLN A 12 17.43 -14.37 9.04
N ILE A 13 17.04 -13.33 9.78
CA ILE A 13 16.38 -12.14 9.22
C ILE A 13 17.44 -11.10 8.86
N ARG A 14 17.37 -10.60 7.62
CA ARG A 14 18.15 -9.45 7.16
C ARG A 14 17.20 -8.30 6.89
N MET A 15 17.55 -7.11 7.37
CA MET A 15 16.80 -5.90 7.11
C MET A 15 17.64 -4.92 6.31
N PHE A 16 16.98 -4.22 5.39
CA PHE A 16 17.59 -3.16 4.60
C PHE A 16 16.68 -1.94 4.67
N VAL A 17 17.29 -0.76 4.70
CA VAL A 17 16.57 0.51 4.52
C VAL A 17 16.76 0.89 3.06
N GLY A 18 15.65 1.09 2.34
CA GLY A 18 15.69 1.41 0.91
C GLY A 18 14.38 2.04 0.44
N ASP A 19 14.35 2.39 -0.85
CA ASP A 19 13.18 2.96 -1.52
C ASP A 19 12.49 1.87 -2.35
N GLY A 20 11.21 1.63 -2.13
CA GLY A 20 10.43 0.65 -2.90
C GLY A 20 10.31 0.99 -4.39
N ARG A 21 10.61 2.22 -4.78
CA ARG A 21 10.64 2.71 -6.18
C ARG A 21 12.00 2.49 -6.84
N ALA A 22 13.02 2.09 -6.09
CA ALA A 22 14.39 1.83 -6.55
C ALA A 22 15.07 0.85 -5.60
N LEU A 23 14.68 -0.42 -5.69
CA LEU A 23 15.20 -1.48 -4.83
C LEU A 23 16.63 -1.85 -5.22
N GLU A 24 17.55 -1.82 -4.24
CA GLU A 24 18.93 -2.33 -4.37
C GLU A 24 18.98 -3.88 -4.33
N ALA A 25 18.04 -4.52 -5.02
CA ALA A 25 17.92 -5.95 -5.17
C ALA A 25 18.24 -6.33 -6.62
N PRO A 26 19.12 -7.33 -6.87
CA PRO A 26 19.32 -7.85 -8.21
C PRO A 26 18.04 -8.46 -8.78
N ASP A 27 17.95 -8.52 -10.11
CA ASP A 27 16.84 -9.15 -10.80
C ASP A 27 16.72 -10.62 -10.38
N GLN A 28 15.51 -11.06 -10.03
CA GLN A 28 15.19 -12.45 -9.70
C GLN A 28 16.03 -13.05 -8.56
N SER A 29 16.49 -12.23 -7.60
CA SER A 29 17.36 -12.67 -6.51
C SER A 29 16.64 -13.25 -5.28
N TYR A 30 15.31 -13.25 -5.28
CA TYR A 30 14.47 -13.75 -4.19
C TYR A 30 13.48 -14.80 -4.69
N ASP A 31 12.95 -15.64 -3.81
CA ASP A 31 11.96 -16.65 -4.21
C ASP A 31 10.55 -16.05 -4.34
N ILE A 32 10.19 -15.10 -3.47
CA ILE A 32 8.87 -14.47 -3.41
C ILE A 32 9.03 -13.00 -3.06
N LEU A 33 8.27 -12.13 -3.73
CA LEU A 33 8.07 -10.74 -3.29
C LEU A 33 6.68 -10.57 -2.69
N PHE A 34 6.61 -9.94 -1.51
CA PHE A 34 5.37 -9.70 -0.81
C PHE A 34 5.30 -8.25 -0.34
N SER A 35 4.16 -7.58 -0.59
CA SER A 35 3.88 -6.23 -0.10
C SER A 35 2.39 -6.04 0.12
N ASN A 36 2.02 -5.48 1.27
CA ASN A 36 0.64 -5.16 1.63
C ASN A 36 0.57 -3.71 2.13
N SER A 37 -0.39 -2.94 1.61
CA SER A 37 -0.63 -1.55 2.03
C SER A 37 0.59 -0.63 1.97
N VAL A 38 1.41 -0.74 0.91
CA VAL A 38 2.59 0.11 0.71
C VAL A 38 2.45 1.02 -0.50
N ILE A 39 1.98 0.50 -1.63
CA ILE A 39 1.97 1.22 -2.91
C ILE A 39 1.10 2.48 -2.88
N GLU A 40 0.10 2.58 -2.02
CA GLU A 40 -0.68 3.81 -1.85
C GLU A 40 0.09 4.95 -1.17
N HIS A 41 1.25 4.65 -0.57
CA HIS A 41 2.08 5.57 0.19
C HIS A 41 3.36 6.01 -0.54
N VAL A 42 3.66 5.44 -1.71
CA VAL A 42 4.92 5.76 -2.40
C VAL A 42 4.92 7.12 -3.10
N GLY A 43 3.75 7.77 -3.19
CA GLY A 43 3.61 9.14 -3.69
C GLY A 43 2.68 9.26 -4.89
N THR A 44 3.23 9.78 -5.99
CA THR A 44 2.51 10.08 -7.24
C THR A 44 2.15 8.82 -8.03
N TRP A 45 1.45 8.99 -9.15
CA TRP A 45 1.17 7.87 -10.06
C TRP A 45 2.48 7.31 -10.65
N GLU A 46 3.40 8.19 -11.01
CA GLU A 46 4.72 7.85 -11.55
C GLU A 46 5.55 7.07 -10.51
N ASP A 47 5.45 7.46 -9.24
CA ASP A 47 6.05 6.71 -8.13
C ASP A 47 5.44 5.31 -7.97
N GLN A 48 4.12 5.17 -8.16
CA GLN A 48 3.43 3.88 -8.12
C GLN A 48 3.84 2.98 -9.29
N GLN A 49 4.07 3.56 -10.47
CA GLN A 49 4.62 2.86 -11.62
C GLN A 49 6.04 2.36 -11.34
N ALA A 50 6.92 3.22 -10.84
CA ALA A 50 8.28 2.84 -10.47
C ALA A 50 8.30 1.70 -9.43
N PHE A 51 7.45 1.79 -8.40
CA PHE A 51 7.29 0.71 -7.42
C PHE A 51 6.83 -0.61 -8.05
N ALA A 52 5.83 -0.57 -8.94
CA ALA A 52 5.31 -1.75 -9.60
C ALA A 52 6.36 -2.40 -10.52
N ASP A 53 7.12 -1.59 -11.26
CA ASP A 53 8.19 -2.04 -12.14
C ASP A 53 9.32 -2.70 -11.34
N GLU A 54 9.74 -2.11 -10.23
CA GLU A 54 10.74 -2.69 -9.33
C GLU A 54 10.26 -4.01 -8.74
N ALA A 55 9.01 -4.09 -8.27
CA ALA A 55 8.45 -5.34 -7.75
C ALA A 55 8.48 -6.46 -8.81
N ARG A 56 8.12 -6.13 -10.06
CA ARG A 56 8.09 -7.08 -11.17
C ARG A 56 9.50 -7.47 -11.65
N ARG A 57 10.47 -6.55 -11.59
CA ARG A 57 11.89 -6.77 -11.92
C ARG A 57 12.55 -7.71 -10.91
N VAL A 58 12.39 -7.43 -9.63
CA VAL A 58 13.03 -8.17 -8.54
C VAL A 58 12.51 -9.61 -8.47
N ARG A 59 11.23 -9.86 -8.76
CA ARG A 59 10.72 -11.24 -8.76
C ARG A 59 9.52 -11.50 -9.67
N LYS A 60 9.53 -12.68 -10.33
CA LYS A 60 8.39 -13.30 -11.01
C LYS A 60 7.24 -13.67 -10.06
N ASP A 61 7.50 -14.36 -8.96
CA ASP A 61 6.45 -14.66 -7.97
C ASP A 61 6.22 -13.48 -7.03
N LEU A 62 5.07 -12.82 -7.16
CA LEU A 62 4.77 -11.64 -6.35
C LEU A 62 3.34 -11.63 -5.84
N TRP A 63 3.18 -11.00 -4.68
CA TRP A 63 1.91 -10.67 -4.03
C TRP A 63 1.95 -9.20 -3.62
N ILE A 64 1.14 -8.36 -4.29
CA ILE A 64 0.99 -6.94 -3.99
C ILE A 64 -0.46 -6.68 -3.65
N GLN A 65 -0.72 -6.25 -2.42
CA GLN A 65 -2.05 -5.84 -1.97
C GLN A 65 -2.08 -4.34 -1.68
N THR A 66 -3.20 -3.71 -2.05
CA THR A 66 -3.47 -2.30 -1.77
C THR A 66 -4.95 -2.09 -1.46
N PRO A 67 -5.31 -1.13 -0.57
CA PRO A 67 -6.71 -0.80 -0.34
C PRO A 67 -7.40 -0.33 -1.62
N ALA A 68 -8.63 -0.79 -1.81
CA ALA A 68 -9.41 -0.39 -2.98
C ALA A 68 -9.90 1.05 -2.80
N TYR A 69 -9.75 1.88 -3.83
CA TYR A 69 -10.34 3.23 -3.86
C TYR A 69 -11.85 3.22 -3.54
N GLU A 70 -12.55 2.14 -3.88
CA GLU A 70 -13.97 1.97 -3.65
C GLU A 70 -14.35 1.62 -2.21
N CYS A 71 -13.38 1.24 -1.38
CA CYS A 71 -13.64 0.85 0.00
C CYS A 71 -14.38 1.97 0.73
N ARG A 72 -15.50 1.66 1.37
CA ARG A 72 -16.32 2.67 2.07
C ARG A 72 -15.71 3.10 3.39
N ILE A 73 -14.92 2.21 3.99
CA ILE A 73 -14.19 2.48 5.22
C ILE A 73 -12.76 2.73 4.81
N GLU A 74 -12.38 4.00 4.86
CA GLU A 74 -11.03 4.44 4.60
C GLU A 74 -10.12 3.84 5.71
N PRO A 75 -9.12 3.02 5.36
CA PRO A 75 -8.38 2.22 6.34
C PRO A 75 -7.37 3.03 7.15
N HIS A 76 -6.91 4.18 6.65
CA HIS A 76 -5.92 5.02 7.29
C HIS A 76 -6.54 5.85 8.41
N TYR A 77 -7.73 6.42 8.21
CA TYR A 77 -8.46 7.26 9.16
C TYR A 77 -9.53 6.50 9.95
N VAL A 78 -9.94 5.31 9.47
CA VAL A 78 -11.14 4.61 9.94
C VAL A 78 -12.35 5.55 9.86
N GLY A 79 -12.53 6.11 8.65
CA GLY A 79 -13.57 7.08 8.32
C GLY A 79 -14.44 6.59 7.17
N PHE A 80 -15.70 7.00 7.14
CA PHE A 80 -16.62 6.60 6.07
C PHE A 80 -16.48 7.55 4.86
N TYR A 81 -16.01 7.04 3.72
CA TYR A 81 -15.85 7.75 2.44
C TYR A 81 -14.96 9.01 2.42
N ILE A 82 -14.20 9.29 3.48
CA ILE A 82 -13.46 10.56 3.60
C ILE A 82 -12.48 10.79 2.44
N HIS A 83 -11.80 9.75 1.94
CA HIS A 83 -10.84 9.83 0.82
C HIS A 83 -11.45 10.26 -0.50
N ARG A 84 -12.78 10.18 -0.66
CA ARG A 84 -13.49 10.64 -1.86
C ARG A 84 -13.76 12.13 -1.87
N PHE A 85 -13.71 12.80 -0.72
CA PHE A 85 -13.92 14.24 -0.67
C PHE A 85 -12.75 15.00 -1.29
N PRO A 86 -12.92 16.23 -1.77
CA PRO A 86 -11.79 17.04 -2.20
C PRO A 86 -10.78 17.20 -1.05
N LYS A 87 -9.48 17.19 -1.34
CA LYS A 87 -8.40 17.20 -0.33
C LYS A 87 -8.57 18.30 0.74
N LYS A 88 -9.10 19.49 0.36
CA LYS A 88 -9.43 20.57 1.31
C LYS A 88 -10.42 20.14 2.40
N TRP A 89 -11.46 19.40 2.02
CA TRP A 89 -12.46 18.86 2.94
C TRP A 89 -11.91 17.75 3.79
N GLN A 90 -11.08 16.86 3.21
CA GLN A 90 -10.37 15.83 3.98
C GLN A 90 -9.58 16.46 5.13
N LYS A 91 -8.73 17.45 4.81
CA LYS A 91 -7.89 18.17 5.78
C LYS A 91 -8.69 18.84 6.89
N ALA A 92 -9.85 19.38 6.57
CA ALA A 92 -10.72 20.05 7.54
C ALA A 92 -11.52 19.06 8.42
N LEU A 93 -11.89 17.88 7.90
CA LEU A 93 -12.85 16.99 8.54
C LEU A 93 -12.24 15.78 9.24
N ILE A 94 -11.09 15.26 8.78
CA ILE A 94 -10.49 13.99 9.27
C ILE A 94 -10.43 13.95 10.79
N ARG A 95 -9.98 15.04 11.43
CA ARG A 95 -9.84 15.11 12.88
C ARG A 95 -11.17 14.96 13.64
N TRP A 96 -12.28 15.34 13.02
CA TRP A 96 -13.58 15.48 13.68
C TRP A 96 -14.57 14.37 13.36
N ILE A 97 -14.40 13.67 12.23
CA ILE A 97 -15.40 12.68 11.76
C ILE A 97 -14.83 11.27 11.62
N THR A 98 -13.59 11.05 12.06
CA THR A 98 -12.93 9.75 11.94
C THR A 98 -12.50 9.24 13.31
N LEU A 99 -12.57 7.92 13.50
CA LEU A 99 -12.20 7.31 14.77
C LEU A 99 -10.73 7.59 15.10
N ARG A 100 -9.85 7.56 14.09
CA ARG A 100 -8.43 7.89 14.29
C ARG A 100 -8.24 9.35 14.71
N GLY A 101 -9.00 10.27 14.13
CA GLY A 101 -9.00 11.68 14.52
C GLY A 101 -9.32 11.89 16.00
N TRP A 102 -10.30 11.14 16.53
CA TRP A 102 -10.70 11.22 17.94
C TRP A 102 -9.68 10.60 18.90
N ILE A 103 -9.08 9.46 18.51
CA ILE A 103 -8.13 8.71 19.34
C ILE A 103 -6.74 9.36 19.34
N HIS A 104 -6.18 9.60 18.15
CA HIS A 104 -4.79 10.05 18.01
C HIS A 104 -4.63 11.57 18.02
N ARG A 105 -5.72 12.31 17.79
CA ARG A 105 -5.76 13.78 17.83
C ARG A 105 -4.60 14.43 17.07
N PRO A 106 -4.40 14.10 15.77
CA PRO A 106 -3.26 14.61 15.01
C PRO A 106 -3.27 16.14 14.90
N THR A 107 -2.08 16.71 14.73
CA THR A 107 -1.93 18.12 14.37
C THR A 107 -2.40 18.36 12.94
N GLN A 108 -2.71 19.61 12.59
CA GLN A 108 -3.11 19.92 11.21
C GLN A 108 -2.00 19.59 10.20
N ALA A 109 -0.73 19.83 10.57
CA ALA A 109 0.42 19.48 9.74
C ALA A 109 0.46 17.96 9.43
N GLN A 110 0.25 17.12 10.44
CA GLN A 110 0.20 15.67 10.26
C GLN A 110 -0.94 15.23 9.34
N VAL A 111 -2.13 15.84 9.48
CA VAL A 111 -3.26 15.56 8.59
C VAL A 111 -2.94 16.00 7.17
N ASP A 112 -2.34 17.17 7.00
CA ASP A 112 -2.02 17.72 5.69
C ASP A 112 -1.00 16.87 4.93
N ASP A 113 0.06 16.45 5.62
CA ASP A 113 1.10 15.57 5.08
C ASP A 113 0.53 14.24 4.63
N GLU A 114 -0.29 13.62 5.48
CA GLU A 114 -0.87 12.31 5.19
C GLU A 114 -1.91 12.35 4.07
N VAL A 115 -2.80 13.33 4.10
CA VAL A 115 -3.76 13.54 3.02
C VAL A 115 -3.04 13.77 1.69
N ASN A 116 -1.88 14.42 1.70
CA ASN A 116 -1.12 14.66 0.48
C ASN A 116 -0.30 13.45 0.01
N SER A 117 0.13 12.56 0.92
CA SER A 117 0.98 11.41 0.59
C SER A 117 0.22 10.15 0.20
N ILE A 118 -1.07 10.05 0.53
CA ILE A 118 -1.88 8.87 0.22
C ILE A 118 -2.60 9.01 -1.12
N ARG A 119 -2.35 8.03 -2.01
CA ARG A 119 -3.01 7.85 -3.30
C ARG A 119 -3.54 6.42 -3.44
N LEU A 120 -4.81 6.23 -3.11
CA LEU A 120 -5.50 4.95 -3.31
C LEU A 120 -5.67 4.63 -4.79
N LEU A 121 -5.65 3.34 -5.11
CA LEU A 121 -5.72 2.83 -6.49
C LEU A 121 -7.10 2.26 -6.81
N THR A 122 -7.56 2.55 -8.03
CA THR A 122 -8.70 1.86 -8.67
C THR A 122 -8.28 0.49 -9.20
N ARG A 123 -9.26 -0.37 -9.52
CA ARG A 123 -8.95 -1.69 -10.08
C ARG A 123 -8.24 -1.61 -11.43
N GLU A 124 -8.64 -0.64 -12.25
CA GLU A 124 -8.08 -0.40 -13.59
C GLU A 124 -6.61 0.04 -13.49
N GLU A 125 -6.29 0.90 -12.53
CA GLU A 125 -4.93 1.32 -12.25
C GLU A 125 -4.06 0.16 -11.76
N VAL A 126 -4.57 -0.69 -10.85
CA VAL A 126 -3.85 -1.90 -10.43
C VAL A 126 -3.59 -2.83 -11.62
N ALA A 127 -4.58 -3.03 -12.50
CA ALA A 127 -4.40 -3.83 -13.71
C ALA A 127 -3.40 -3.21 -14.69
N THR A 128 -3.29 -1.88 -14.73
CA THR A 128 -2.30 -1.16 -15.55
C THR A 128 -0.88 -1.31 -14.98
N LEU A 129 -0.73 -1.24 -13.66
CA LEU A 129 0.56 -1.41 -12.96
C LEU A 129 1.07 -2.84 -13.02
N PHE A 130 0.17 -3.82 -12.99
CA PHE A 130 0.48 -5.25 -12.94
C PHE A 130 -0.19 -6.03 -14.08
N PRO A 131 0.12 -5.72 -15.35
CA PRO A 131 -0.57 -6.29 -16.52
C PRO A 131 -0.31 -7.79 -16.72
N ASP A 132 0.73 -8.31 -16.08
CA ASP A 132 1.16 -9.70 -16.09
C ASP A 132 0.71 -10.49 -14.85
N CYS A 133 -0.10 -9.88 -13.99
CA CYS A 133 -0.60 -10.50 -12.76
C CYS A 133 -2.10 -10.77 -12.85
N GLU A 134 -2.57 -11.77 -12.10
CA GLU A 134 -3.99 -11.96 -11.87
C GLU A 134 -4.45 -11.03 -10.74
N ILE A 135 -5.59 -10.35 -10.93
CA ILE A 135 -6.09 -9.34 -10.00
C ILE A 135 -7.29 -9.88 -9.22
N LEU A 136 -7.07 -10.21 -7.96
CA LEU A 136 -8.14 -10.57 -7.01
C LEU A 136 -8.73 -9.32 -6.36
N THR A 137 -9.98 -9.42 -5.94
CA THR A 137 -10.65 -8.37 -5.18
C THR A 137 -11.16 -8.95 -3.88
N GLU A 138 -10.56 -8.53 -2.77
CA GLU A 138 -11.10 -8.81 -1.44
C GLU A 138 -12.34 -7.95 -1.22
N ARG A 139 -13.44 -8.55 -0.78
CA ARG A 139 -14.71 -7.84 -0.59
C ARG A 139 -15.19 -7.90 0.85
N MET A 140 -15.52 -6.74 1.42
CA MET A 140 -16.22 -6.64 2.69
C MET A 140 -17.67 -7.10 2.51
N LEU A 141 -18.10 -8.06 3.32
CA LEU A 141 -19.40 -8.73 3.24
C LEU A 141 -19.72 -9.30 1.85
N GLY A 142 -18.69 -9.64 1.06
CA GLY A 142 -18.83 -10.14 -0.30
C GLY A 142 -19.29 -9.11 -1.36
N LEU A 143 -19.58 -7.87 -0.96
CA LEU A 143 -20.19 -6.86 -1.83
C LEU A 143 -19.23 -5.74 -2.21
N ILE A 144 -18.58 -5.14 -1.21
CA ILE A 144 -17.84 -3.89 -1.38
C ILE A 144 -16.36 -4.20 -1.57
N PRO A 145 -15.68 -3.76 -2.64
CA PRO A 145 -14.23 -3.89 -2.75
C PRO A 145 -13.57 -3.27 -1.52
N LYS A 146 -12.81 -4.09 -0.80
CA LYS A 146 -12.00 -3.69 0.36
C LYS A 146 -10.56 -3.46 -0.07
N SER A 147 -10.02 -4.41 -0.83
CA SER A 147 -8.66 -4.32 -1.35
C SER A 147 -8.52 -5.04 -2.68
N TYR A 148 -7.49 -4.66 -3.43
CA TYR A 148 -7.05 -5.33 -4.64
C TYR A 148 -5.75 -6.05 -4.36
N ILE A 149 -5.61 -7.24 -4.93
CA ILE A 149 -4.40 -8.05 -4.83
C ILE A 149 -3.96 -8.38 -6.25
N ALA A 150 -2.82 -7.85 -6.66
CA ALA A 150 -2.11 -8.32 -7.84
C ALA A 150 -1.22 -9.49 -7.39
N PHE A 151 -1.44 -10.67 -7.96
CA PHE A 151 -0.60 -11.82 -7.69
C PHE A 151 -0.18 -12.52 -8.97
N ARG A 152 1.04 -13.05 -8.96
CA ARG A 152 1.59 -13.86 -10.03
C ARG A 152 2.33 -15.03 -9.42
N LYS A 153 2.05 -16.22 -9.95
CA LYS A 153 2.82 -17.43 -9.70
C LYS A 153 3.36 -17.90 -11.03
N ALA A 154 4.67 -17.77 -11.24
CA ALA A 154 5.35 -18.39 -12.35
C ALA A 154 5.10 -19.90 -12.28
N ARG A 155 4.68 -20.46 -13.41
CA ARG A 155 4.71 -21.91 -13.60
C ARG A 155 6.13 -22.23 -14.01
N ASP A 156 6.76 -23.13 -13.27
CA ASP A 156 8.02 -23.77 -13.67
C ASP A 156 7.83 -24.57 -14.97
#